data_AF-A0A182THR7-F1
#
_entry.id   AF-A0A182THR7-F1
#
_cell.length_a   1.000
_cell.length_b   1.000
_cell.length_c   1.000
_cell.angle_alpha   90.00
_cell.angle_beta   90.00
_cell.angle_gamma   90.00
#
_symmetry.space_group_name_H-M   'P 1'
#
loop_
_entity.id
_entity.type
_entity.pdbx_description
1 polymer ?
#
loop_
_entity_poly.entity_id
_entity_poly.type
_entity_poly.pdbx_seq_one_letter_code
_entity_poly.pdbx_strand_id
1 'polypeptide(L)'
;MPLTAVKRKSPTDAAAIEADTVCKHGGCSRTYEDAKTSDKPCVYHPGVPIFHEGMKFWSCCQRKTSDFTAFMNQAGCETGKHMWVSEEDVSKAIKCRLDWHQTATTVVVTVYAKNYHYAKSYVRVNPIRLAICLVFPQQDGNQYNVDMELRGVIDVTQCKVQMFGTKVEITLIKAEPGTWAKLDFPREKKADQQKEDANKQASTKNADESDSDVDLDDLEPTMRTATITEIKD
;
A
#
# COMPACT_ATOMS: atom_id res chain seq x y z
N MET A 1 16.47 2.73 25.06
CA MET A 1 16.75 3.75 24.02
C MET A 1 15.41 4.33 23.58
N PRO A 2 15.24 5.66 23.52
CA PRO A 2 13.92 6.26 23.30
C PRO A 2 13.49 6.13 21.84
N LEU A 3 12.20 5.87 21.64
CA LEU A 3 11.53 5.81 20.34
C LEU A 3 11.43 7.23 19.75
N THR A 4 12.24 7.52 18.74
CA THR A 4 12.13 8.77 17.98
C THR A 4 10.87 8.73 17.12
N ALA A 5 9.90 9.58 17.46
CA ALA A 5 8.69 9.79 16.68
C ALA A 5 9.03 10.28 15.27
N VAL A 6 8.71 9.48 14.25
CA VAL A 6 8.84 9.87 12.84
C VAL A 6 7.72 10.86 12.52
N LYS A 7 8.10 12.12 12.31
CA LYS A 7 7.21 13.21 11.89
C LYS A 7 6.63 12.89 10.51
N ARG A 8 5.31 12.69 10.43
CA ARG A 8 4.56 12.63 9.16
C ARG A 8 4.66 14.00 8.47
N LYS A 9 5.27 14.08 7.29
CA LYS A 9 5.25 15.28 6.45
C LYS A 9 3.93 15.32 5.65
N SER A 10 3.25 16.46 5.72
CA SER A 10 2.07 16.82 4.92
C SER A 10 2.43 17.03 3.44
N PRO A 11 1.50 16.83 2.49
CA PRO A 11 1.77 16.78 1.05
C PRO A 11 1.81 18.17 0.39
N THR A 12 2.61 19.10 0.93
CA THR A 12 2.83 20.40 0.28
C THR A 12 4.20 20.95 0.69
N ASP A 13 5.26 20.24 0.32
CA ASP A 13 6.61 20.76 0.49
C ASP A 13 7.33 20.74 -0.86
N ALA A 14 7.47 21.92 -1.46
CA ALA A 14 8.21 22.17 -2.70
C ALA A 14 9.72 21.95 -2.55
N ALA A 15 10.20 21.47 -1.39
CA ALA A 15 11.61 21.35 -1.04
C ALA A 15 12.27 20.02 -1.44
N ALA A 16 11.62 19.18 -2.27
CA ALA A 16 12.17 17.89 -2.69
C ALA A 16 12.11 17.62 -4.20
N ILE A 17 11.88 18.65 -5.02
CA ILE A 17 11.92 18.52 -6.48
C ILE A 17 13.36 18.76 -6.92
N GLU A 18 13.99 17.77 -7.54
CA GLU A 18 15.34 17.90 -8.09
C GLU A 18 15.33 18.93 -9.23
N ALA A 19 16.38 19.77 -9.28
CA ALA A 19 16.65 20.60 -10.45
C ALA A 19 16.72 19.69 -11.70
N ASP A 20 16.20 20.16 -12.82
CA ASP A 20 15.99 19.41 -14.05
C ASP A 20 14.71 18.54 -14.15
N THR A 21 13.80 18.58 -13.17
CA THR A 21 12.51 17.88 -13.27
C THR A 21 11.61 18.50 -14.36
N VAL A 22 11.19 17.74 -15.37
CA VAL A 22 10.30 18.22 -16.44
C VAL A 22 8.83 18.21 -15.99
N CYS A 23 8.07 19.23 -16.41
CA CYS A 23 6.64 19.32 -16.18
C CYS A 23 5.92 18.11 -16.80
N LYS A 24 5.01 17.51 -16.04
CA LYS A 24 4.27 16.29 -16.44
C LYS A 24 2.95 16.58 -17.15
N HIS A 25 2.52 17.83 -17.22
CA HIS A 25 1.35 18.19 -18.02
C HIS A 25 1.59 18.00 -19.51
N GLY A 26 0.59 17.47 -20.22
CA GLY A 26 0.66 17.22 -21.66
C GLY A 26 0.97 18.48 -22.47
N GLY A 27 1.96 18.41 -23.35
CA GLY A 27 2.39 19.53 -24.20
C GLY A 27 3.23 20.61 -23.49
N CYS A 28 3.55 20.45 -22.21
CA CYS A 28 4.47 21.34 -21.50
C CYS A 28 5.88 20.75 -21.46
N SER A 29 6.85 21.45 -22.05
CA SER A 29 8.27 21.02 -22.06
C SER A 29 9.15 21.84 -21.11
N ARG A 30 8.57 22.48 -20.09
CA ARG A 30 9.35 23.25 -19.13
C ARG A 30 10.04 22.34 -18.11
N THR A 31 11.25 22.73 -17.77
CA THR A 31 12.09 22.10 -16.77
C THR A 31 12.09 22.93 -15.49
N TYR A 32 12.10 22.27 -14.34
CA TYR A 32 12.19 22.89 -13.03
C TYR A 32 13.62 23.36 -12.80
N GLU A 33 13.79 24.69 -12.73
CA GLU A 33 15.08 25.32 -12.44
C GLU A 33 15.23 25.56 -10.94
N ASP A 34 14.35 26.38 -10.34
CA ASP A 34 14.38 26.71 -8.91
C ASP A 34 13.00 27.13 -8.37
N ALA A 35 12.73 26.87 -7.08
CA ALA A 35 11.49 27.23 -6.39
C ALA A 35 11.15 28.73 -6.40
N LYS A 36 12.15 29.60 -6.64
CA LYS A 36 11.99 31.07 -6.67
C LYS A 36 11.79 31.64 -8.06
N THR A 37 12.05 30.86 -9.11
CA THR A 37 12.03 31.33 -10.52
C THR A 37 10.92 30.65 -11.33
N SER A 38 10.31 29.57 -10.82
CA SER A 38 9.26 28.79 -11.48
C SER A 38 7.83 29.40 -11.42
N ASP A 39 7.70 30.73 -11.46
CA ASP A 39 6.39 31.42 -11.38
C ASP A 39 5.70 31.58 -12.75
N LYS A 40 6.37 31.19 -13.84
CA LYS A 40 5.77 31.29 -15.18
C LYS A 40 4.57 30.34 -15.29
N PRO A 41 3.44 30.77 -15.89
CA PRO A 41 2.26 29.93 -16.02
C PRO A 41 2.52 28.75 -16.96
N CYS A 42 2.06 27.56 -16.58
CA CYS A 42 2.12 26.35 -17.40
C CYS A 42 1.02 26.40 -18.43
N VAL A 43 1.36 26.33 -19.72
CA VAL A 43 0.39 26.18 -20.81
C VAL A 43 0.40 24.71 -21.26
N TYR A 44 -0.73 24.03 -21.15
CA TYR A 44 -0.80 22.57 -21.32
C TYR A 44 -2.14 22.09 -21.88
N HIS A 45 -2.22 20.79 -22.16
CA HIS A 45 -3.43 20.08 -22.54
C HIS A 45 -3.95 19.23 -21.37
N PRO A 46 -5.18 19.50 -20.85
CA PRO A 46 -5.79 18.67 -19.80
C PRO A 46 -6.33 17.33 -20.33
N GLY A 47 -6.47 17.21 -21.65
CA GLY A 47 -6.95 16.00 -22.32
C GLY A 47 -5.85 14.96 -22.52
N VAL A 48 -6.26 13.82 -23.06
CA VAL A 48 -5.36 12.70 -23.40
C VAL A 48 -4.99 12.74 -24.88
N PRO A 49 -3.81 12.23 -25.27
CA PRO A 49 -3.46 12.05 -26.68
C PRO A 49 -4.35 10.98 -27.34
N ILE A 50 -4.86 11.26 -28.53
CA ILE A 50 -5.67 10.36 -29.34
C ILE A 50 -4.99 10.15 -30.69
N PHE A 51 -4.81 8.89 -31.06
CA PHE A 51 -4.25 8.46 -32.34
C PHE A 51 -5.28 7.57 -33.07
N HIS A 52 -5.92 8.09 -34.11
CA HIS A 52 -6.95 7.36 -34.87
C HIS A 52 -6.85 7.72 -36.36
N GLU A 53 -6.89 6.72 -37.24
CA GLU A 53 -6.89 6.91 -38.71
C GLU A 53 -5.73 7.79 -39.23
N GLY A 54 -4.53 7.64 -38.63
CA GLY A 54 -3.35 8.43 -39.00
C GLY A 54 -3.36 9.88 -38.46
N MET A 55 -4.44 10.32 -37.82
CA MET A 55 -4.54 11.61 -37.15
C MET A 55 -4.12 11.51 -35.68
N LYS A 56 -3.52 12.59 -35.19
CA LYS A 56 -3.01 12.77 -33.83
C LYS A 56 -3.58 14.05 -33.27
N PHE A 57 -4.18 14.01 -32.07
CA PHE A 57 -4.75 15.20 -31.42
C PHE A 57 -4.94 15.00 -29.92
N TRP A 58 -5.11 16.10 -29.20
CA TRP A 58 -5.47 16.09 -27.78
C TRP A 58 -6.99 16.15 -27.63
N SER A 59 -7.58 15.30 -26.77
CA SER A 59 -9.03 15.23 -26.57
C SER A 59 -9.67 16.55 -26.13
N CYS A 60 -8.90 17.42 -25.47
CA CYS A 60 -9.36 18.71 -24.93
C CYS A 60 -9.56 19.82 -25.97
N CYS A 61 -8.88 19.77 -27.12
CA CYS A 61 -8.99 20.83 -28.13
C CYS A 61 -9.09 20.31 -29.58
N GLN A 62 -8.92 19.00 -29.79
CA GLN A 62 -9.13 18.30 -31.06
C GLN A 62 -8.44 18.92 -32.29
N ARG A 63 -7.34 19.66 -32.09
CA ARG A 63 -6.48 20.15 -33.17
C ARG A 63 -5.75 18.95 -33.77
N LYS A 64 -6.13 18.58 -34.99
CA LYS A 64 -5.63 17.35 -35.64
C LYS A 64 -4.41 17.63 -36.49
N THR A 65 -3.46 16.71 -36.45
CA THR A 65 -2.30 16.67 -37.32
C THR A 65 -1.99 15.24 -37.72
N SER A 66 -1.47 15.03 -38.93
CA SER A 66 -0.93 13.73 -39.35
C SER A 66 0.54 13.57 -38.93
N ASP A 67 1.27 14.67 -38.73
CA ASP A 67 2.68 14.68 -38.34
C ASP A 67 2.87 14.59 -36.81
N PHE A 68 3.78 13.72 -36.37
CA PHE A 68 4.04 13.49 -34.94
C PHE A 68 4.80 14.65 -34.28
N THR A 69 5.72 15.27 -35.00
CA THR A 69 6.51 16.40 -34.47
C THR A 69 5.61 17.62 -34.26
N ALA A 70 4.71 17.89 -35.20
CA ALA A 70 3.67 18.92 -35.08
C ALA A 70 2.72 18.65 -33.92
N PHE A 71 2.41 17.37 -33.62
CA PHE A 71 1.60 17.00 -32.46
C PHE A 71 2.32 17.30 -31.13
N MET A 72 3.60 16.93 -31.03
CA MET A 72 4.43 17.17 -29.84
C MET A 72 4.65 18.67 -29.59
N ASN A 73 4.80 19.46 -30.65
CA ASN A 73 5.01 20.91 -30.59
C ASN A 73 3.71 21.71 -30.48
N GLN A 74 2.55 21.04 -30.43
CA GLN A 74 1.27 21.73 -30.34
C GLN A 74 1.17 22.48 -29.01
N ALA A 75 0.92 23.80 -29.08
CA ALA A 75 0.74 24.61 -27.88
C ALA A 75 -0.48 24.17 -27.08
N GLY A 76 -0.30 24.09 -25.76
CA GLY A 76 -1.37 23.80 -24.80
C GLY A 76 -2.60 24.70 -24.99
N CYS A 77 -3.76 24.22 -24.54
CA CYS A 77 -5.03 24.93 -24.65
C CYS A 77 -5.56 25.45 -23.31
N GLU A 78 -4.90 25.14 -22.20
CA GLU A 78 -5.24 25.61 -20.86
C GLU A 78 -4.00 26.17 -20.15
N THR A 79 -4.21 27.05 -19.18
CA THR A 79 -3.13 27.67 -18.39
C THR A 79 -3.33 27.39 -16.90
N GLY A 80 -2.27 26.98 -16.21
CA GLY A 80 -2.32 26.66 -14.78
C GLY A 80 -0.93 26.60 -14.14
N LYS A 81 -0.84 25.96 -12.97
CA LYS A 81 0.45 25.70 -12.32
C LYS A 81 1.13 24.48 -12.93
N HIS A 82 2.46 24.47 -12.91
CA HIS A 82 3.23 23.32 -13.35
C HIS A 82 3.00 22.11 -12.42
N MET A 83 2.92 20.92 -13.01
CA MET A 83 2.89 19.64 -12.30
C MET A 83 4.27 19.00 -12.38
N TRP A 84 5.03 19.04 -11.30
CA TRP A 84 6.39 18.46 -11.23
C TRP A 84 6.37 17.02 -10.69
N VAL A 85 5.43 16.73 -9.80
CA VAL A 85 5.20 15.41 -9.22
C VAL A 85 3.82 14.94 -9.67
N SER A 86 3.74 13.75 -10.27
CA SER A 86 2.44 13.13 -10.55
C SER A 86 1.99 12.30 -9.36
N GLU A 87 0.69 12.08 -9.23
CA GLU A 87 0.15 11.15 -8.24
C GLU A 87 0.68 9.72 -8.46
N GLU A 88 1.02 9.36 -9.70
CA GLU A 88 1.65 8.08 -10.05
C GLU A 88 3.06 7.95 -9.44
N ASP A 89 3.86 9.02 -9.40
CA ASP A 89 5.20 8.99 -8.81
C ASP A 89 5.18 8.82 -7.29
N VAL A 90 4.17 9.38 -6.63
CA VAL A 90 3.91 9.15 -5.20
C VAL A 90 3.39 7.73 -4.96
N SER A 91 2.75 7.13 -5.98
CA SER A 91 2.04 5.87 -5.90
C SER A 91 2.71 4.71 -6.65
N LYS A 92 4.01 4.78 -6.97
CA LYS A 92 4.78 3.63 -7.48
C LYS A 92 5.00 2.58 -6.38
N ALA A 93 3.90 2.11 -5.79
CA ALA A 93 3.87 0.96 -4.91
C ALA A 93 4.44 -0.21 -5.70
N ILE A 94 5.59 -0.71 -5.25
CA ILE A 94 6.21 -1.89 -5.84
C ILE A 94 5.20 -3.03 -5.75
N LYS A 95 4.70 -3.50 -6.90
CA LYS A 95 3.82 -4.66 -6.95
C LYS A 95 4.67 -5.89 -7.28
N CYS A 96 5.03 -6.67 -6.27
CA CYS A 96 5.62 -7.99 -6.47
C CYS A 96 4.53 -9.06 -6.57
N ARG A 97 4.78 -10.10 -7.36
CA ARG A 97 3.96 -11.32 -7.37
C ARG A 97 4.40 -12.20 -6.20
N LEU A 98 3.45 -12.62 -5.38
CA LEU A 98 3.64 -13.62 -4.33
C LEU A 98 2.91 -14.90 -4.74
N ASP A 99 3.58 -16.03 -4.60
CA ASP A 99 3.07 -17.37 -4.86
C ASP A 99 3.41 -18.26 -3.66
N TRP A 100 2.63 -19.29 -3.44
CA TRP A 100 2.91 -20.25 -2.37
C TRP A 100 2.41 -21.64 -2.75
N HIS A 101 3.15 -22.64 -2.28
CA HIS A 101 2.76 -24.03 -2.38
C HIS A 101 3.12 -24.75 -1.09
N GLN A 102 2.60 -25.95 -0.89
CA GLN A 102 2.83 -26.71 0.32
C GLN A 102 2.99 -28.19 0.05
N THR A 103 3.66 -28.86 0.97
CA THR A 103 3.65 -30.31 1.15
C THR A 103 2.94 -30.65 2.46
N ALA A 104 2.97 -31.91 2.89
CA ALA A 104 2.42 -32.31 4.19
C ALA A 104 3.09 -31.58 5.36
N THR A 105 4.38 -31.28 5.27
CA THR A 105 5.19 -30.77 6.39
C THR A 105 5.77 -29.38 6.14
N THR A 106 5.78 -28.89 4.91
CA THR A 106 6.40 -27.61 4.56
C THR A 106 5.45 -26.69 3.79
N VAL A 107 5.65 -25.39 3.95
CA VAL A 107 5.04 -24.35 3.12
C VAL A 107 6.17 -23.54 2.51
N VAL A 108 6.14 -23.34 1.19
CA VAL A 108 7.11 -22.52 0.48
C VAL A 108 6.40 -21.28 -0.03
N VAL A 109 6.89 -20.12 0.38
CA VAL A 109 6.41 -18.81 -0.06
C VAL A 109 7.47 -18.19 -0.97
N THR A 110 7.08 -17.83 -2.18
CA THR A 110 7.97 -17.29 -3.20
C THR A 110 7.52 -15.90 -3.61
N VAL A 111 8.38 -14.91 -3.39
CA VAL A 111 8.17 -13.52 -3.85
C VAL A 111 9.02 -13.28 -5.09
N TYR A 112 8.37 -13.04 -6.23
CA TYR A 112 9.04 -12.71 -7.48
C TYR A 112 9.35 -11.22 -7.52
N ALA A 113 10.64 -10.89 -7.41
CA ALA A 113 11.15 -9.53 -7.36
C ALA A 113 12.53 -9.47 -8.03
N LYS A 114 12.75 -8.47 -8.88
CA LYS A 114 14.04 -8.17 -9.49
C LYS A 114 14.60 -6.88 -8.91
N ASN A 115 15.93 -6.76 -8.85
CA ASN A 115 16.63 -5.54 -8.42
C ASN A 115 16.31 -5.08 -6.99
N TYR A 116 15.90 -6.00 -6.11
CA TYR A 116 15.80 -5.72 -4.68
C TYR A 116 17.19 -5.83 -4.03
N HIS A 117 17.41 -5.11 -2.93
CA HIS A 117 18.70 -5.10 -2.25
C HIS A 117 18.72 -6.10 -1.07
N TYR A 118 19.35 -7.27 -1.26
CA TYR A 118 19.36 -8.36 -0.27
C TYR A 118 19.76 -7.92 1.16
N ALA A 119 20.77 -7.06 1.32
CA ALA A 119 21.24 -6.66 2.66
C ALA A 119 20.35 -5.61 3.35
N LYS A 120 19.49 -4.91 2.61
CA LYS A 120 18.54 -3.92 3.16
C LYS A 120 17.14 -4.52 3.31
N SER A 121 16.84 -5.53 2.51
CA SER A 121 15.65 -6.36 2.62
C SER A 121 15.77 -7.33 3.78
N TYR A 122 14.64 -7.73 4.37
CA TYR A 122 14.62 -8.71 5.45
C TYR A 122 13.33 -9.54 5.43
N VAL A 123 13.43 -10.74 6.00
CA VAL A 123 12.31 -11.63 6.26
C VAL A 123 12.32 -11.92 7.76
N ARG A 124 11.16 -11.75 8.40
CA ARG A 124 10.95 -12.06 9.81
C ARG A 124 9.84 -13.08 9.92
N VAL A 125 10.06 -14.08 10.75
CA VAL A 125 9.12 -15.14 11.03
C VAL A 125 8.91 -15.26 12.53
N ASN A 126 7.66 -15.52 12.90
CA ASN A 126 7.21 -15.91 14.23
C ASN A 126 6.36 -17.18 14.04
N PRO A 127 6.18 -18.04 15.07
CA PRO A 127 5.35 -19.25 14.96
C PRO A 127 4.02 -19.10 14.21
N ILE A 128 3.39 -17.92 14.18
CA ILE A 128 2.14 -17.69 13.44
C ILE A 128 2.16 -16.51 12.46
N ARG A 129 3.31 -15.87 12.22
CA ARG A 129 3.39 -14.67 11.35
C ARG A 129 4.58 -14.68 10.43
N LEU A 130 4.36 -14.19 9.21
CA LEU A 130 5.40 -13.94 8.21
C LEU A 130 5.38 -12.47 7.82
N ALA A 131 6.51 -11.79 8.01
CA ALA A 131 6.72 -10.42 7.57
C ALA A 131 7.90 -10.35 6.59
N ILE A 132 7.66 -9.79 5.41
CA ILE A 132 8.63 -9.64 4.33
C ILE A 132 8.73 -8.16 3.99
N CYS A 133 9.96 -7.63 3.95
CA CYS A 133 10.25 -6.27 3.49
C CYS A 133 11.35 -6.36 2.43
N LEU A 134 11.02 -5.99 1.19
CA LEU A 134 11.99 -5.90 0.09
C LEU A 134 12.21 -4.44 -0.28
N VAL A 135 13.47 -3.99 -0.26
CA VAL A 135 13.86 -2.61 -0.58
C VAL A 135 14.39 -2.52 -2.00
N PHE A 136 13.91 -1.54 -2.77
CA PHE A 136 14.26 -1.31 -4.17
C PHE A 136 15.02 0.01 -4.31
N PRO A 137 16.36 0.01 -4.19
CA PRO A 137 17.15 1.24 -4.19
C PRO A 137 17.09 2.00 -5.52
N GLN A 138 16.85 1.30 -6.64
CA GLN A 138 16.70 1.93 -7.96
C GLN A 138 15.35 2.62 -8.16
N GLN A 139 14.39 2.41 -7.27
CA GLN A 139 13.05 3.00 -7.31
C GLN A 139 12.87 3.90 -6.09
N ASP A 140 13.79 4.83 -5.89
CA ASP A 140 13.76 5.82 -4.81
C ASP A 140 13.73 5.21 -3.39
N GLY A 141 14.24 3.99 -3.24
CA GLY A 141 14.18 3.28 -1.96
C GLY A 141 12.79 2.75 -1.58
N ASN A 142 11.86 2.69 -2.54
CA ASN A 142 10.54 2.09 -2.36
C ASN A 142 10.63 0.67 -1.81
N GLN A 143 9.58 0.27 -1.08
CA GLN A 143 9.55 -1.00 -0.37
C GLN A 143 8.32 -1.82 -0.76
N TYR A 144 8.51 -3.12 -0.88
CA TYR A 144 7.44 -4.10 -0.92
C TYR A 144 7.30 -4.76 0.46
N ASN A 145 6.19 -4.52 1.12
CA ASN A 145 5.91 -5.00 2.47
C ASN A 145 4.74 -5.99 2.45
N VAL A 146 4.95 -7.15 3.06
CA VAL A 146 3.94 -8.16 3.32
C VAL A 146 3.99 -8.50 4.80
N ASP A 147 2.84 -8.45 5.47
CA ASP A 147 2.67 -8.93 6.84
C ASP A 147 1.39 -9.77 6.83
N MET A 148 1.51 -11.04 7.24
CA MET A 148 0.39 -11.97 7.25
C MET A 148 0.48 -12.93 8.44
N GLU A 149 -0.71 -13.28 8.94
CA GLU A 149 -0.91 -14.31 9.94
C GLU A 149 -1.08 -15.65 9.24
N LEU A 150 -0.14 -16.55 9.47
CA LEU A 150 -0.10 -17.88 8.88
C LEU A 150 -1.27 -18.72 9.40
N ARG A 151 -1.78 -19.60 8.54
CA ARG A 151 -2.91 -20.47 8.87
C ARG A 151 -2.63 -21.48 9.98
N GLY A 152 -1.37 -21.85 10.18
CA GLY A 152 -0.94 -22.79 11.20
C GLY A 152 0.38 -22.39 11.83
N VAL A 153 0.76 -23.12 12.87
CA VAL A 153 1.99 -22.89 13.61
C VAL A 153 3.18 -23.44 12.81
N ILE A 154 4.26 -22.67 12.76
CA ILE A 154 5.53 -23.06 12.14
C ILE A 154 6.63 -23.26 13.18
N ASP A 155 7.56 -24.17 12.88
CA ASP A 155 8.82 -24.29 13.61
C ASP A 155 9.84 -23.31 13.01
N VAL A 156 10.01 -22.17 13.69
CA VAL A 156 10.91 -21.08 13.27
C VAL A 156 12.37 -21.54 13.16
N THR A 157 12.80 -22.50 13.98
CA THR A 157 14.22 -22.91 14.03
C THR A 157 14.64 -23.66 12.77
N GLN A 158 13.70 -24.33 12.11
CA GLN A 158 13.95 -25.12 10.91
C GLN A 158 13.59 -24.40 9.61
N CYS A 159 13.00 -23.20 9.70
CA CYS A 159 12.67 -22.38 8.55
C CYS A 159 13.94 -21.87 7.83
N LYS A 160 13.87 -21.69 6.51
CA LYS A 160 14.99 -21.23 5.68
C LYS A 160 14.55 -20.16 4.70
N VAL A 161 15.45 -19.22 4.41
CA VAL A 161 15.23 -18.15 3.42
C VAL A 161 16.37 -18.15 2.41
N GLN A 162 16.03 -18.10 1.13
CA GLN A 162 16.97 -18.00 0.02
C GLN A 162 16.63 -16.79 -0.85
N MET A 163 17.56 -15.84 -0.93
CA MET A 163 17.42 -14.62 -1.73
C MET A 163 18.19 -14.77 -3.04
N PHE A 164 17.48 -14.83 -4.17
CA PHE A 164 18.02 -14.89 -5.53
C PHE A 164 17.79 -13.58 -6.28
N GLY A 165 18.56 -13.28 -7.32
CA GLY A 165 18.40 -12.02 -8.07
C GLY A 165 17.01 -11.77 -8.68
N THR A 166 16.20 -12.82 -8.88
CA THR A 166 14.86 -12.75 -9.49
C THR A 166 13.71 -13.13 -8.56
N LYS A 167 14.01 -13.68 -7.38
CA LYS A 167 13.00 -14.14 -6.42
C LYS A 167 13.57 -14.31 -5.01
N VAL A 168 12.70 -14.29 -4.02
CA VAL A 168 12.98 -14.69 -2.64
C VAL A 168 12.13 -15.92 -2.33
N GLU A 169 12.77 -17.01 -1.91
CA GLU A 169 12.10 -18.25 -1.52
C GLU A 169 12.22 -18.47 -0.01
N ILE A 170 11.08 -18.67 0.65
CA ILE A 170 10.97 -18.82 2.10
C ILE A 170 10.34 -20.18 2.36
N THR A 171 11.12 -21.10 2.90
CA THR A 171 10.64 -22.43 3.30
C THR A 171 10.29 -22.41 4.78
N LEU A 172 9.00 -22.53 5.08
CA LEU A 172 8.44 -22.63 6.41
C LEU A 172 8.17 -24.10 6.75
N ILE A 173 8.56 -24.53 7.94
CA ILE A 173 8.29 -25.88 8.43
C ILE A 173 7.05 -25.84 9.33
N LYS A 174 6.05 -26.65 9.04
CA LYS A 174 4.83 -26.75 9.85
C LYS A 174 5.16 -27.47 11.15
N ALA A 175 4.65 -26.95 12.27
CA ALA A 175 4.77 -27.64 13.57
C ALA A 175 3.93 -28.93 13.60
N GLU A 176 2.80 -28.93 12.89
CA GLU A 176 1.93 -30.10 12.73
C GLU A 176 1.75 -30.44 11.25
N PRO A 177 1.91 -31.72 10.85
CA PRO A 177 1.67 -32.13 9.48
C PRO A 177 0.19 -31.97 9.12
N GLY A 178 -0.09 -31.41 7.96
CA GLY A 178 -1.47 -31.18 7.52
C GLY A 178 -1.56 -30.28 6.29
N THR A 179 -2.76 -30.10 5.76
CA THR A 179 -3.01 -29.28 4.56
C THR A 179 -3.64 -27.95 4.95
N TRP A 180 -3.03 -26.84 4.54
CA TRP A 180 -3.58 -25.51 4.75
C TRP A 180 -4.45 -25.12 3.55
N ALA A 181 -5.74 -24.86 3.74
CA ALA A 181 -6.61 -24.45 2.63
C ALA A 181 -6.25 -23.07 2.04
N LYS A 182 -5.63 -22.21 2.86
CA LYS A 182 -5.10 -20.88 2.50
C LYS A 182 -3.80 -20.64 3.26
N LEU A 183 -2.93 -19.77 2.75
CA LEU A 183 -1.68 -19.40 3.42
C LEU A 183 -1.93 -18.63 4.71
N ASP A 184 -2.87 -17.69 4.66
CA ASP A 184 -3.21 -16.77 5.73
C ASP A 184 -4.67 -16.85 6.17
N PHE A 185 -4.97 -16.27 7.34
CA PHE A 185 -6.34 -15.97 7.72
C PHE A 185 -6.83 -14.74 6.96
N PRO A 186 -7.96 -14.82 6.24
CA PRO A 186 -8.54 -13.65 5.59
C PRO A 186 -9.06 -12.69 6.65
N ARG A 187 -8.21 -11.80 7.15
CA ARG A 187 -8.64 -10.69 7.99
C ARG A 187 -9.14 -9.59 7.07
N GLU A 188 -10.38 -9.18 7.24
CA GLU A 188 -10.87 -7.97 6.57
C GLU A 188 -9.96 -6.81 6.97
N LYS A 189 -9.35 -6.16 5.98
CA LYS A 189 -8.59 -4.93 6.21
C LYS A 189 -9.60 -3.88 6.65
N LYS A 190 -9.74 -3.66 7.97
CA LYS A 190 -10.31 -2.41 8.47
C LYS A 190 -9.37 -1.30 8.03
N ALA A 191 -9.70 -0.65 6.92
CA ALA A 191 -9.09 0.62 6.54
C ALA A 191 -9.35 1.60 7.69
N ASP A 192 -8.27 2.17 8.25
CA ASP A 192 -8.17 3.43 9.01
C ASP A 192 -9.48 4.17 9.41
N GLN A 193 -10.39 3.52 10.14
CA GLN A 193 -11.51 4.16 10.83
C GLN A 193 -11.08 4.48 12.25
N GLN A 194 -10.20 5.47 12.36
CA GLN A 194 -9.95 6.24 13.58
C GLN A 194 -9.98 7.73 13.25
N LYS A 195 -11.09 8.19 12.65
CA LYS A 195 -11.50 9.61 12.63
C LYS A 195 -13.02 9.70 12.49
N GLU A 196 -13.79 9.22 13.46
CA GLU A 196 -15.21 9.63 13.57
C GLU A 196 -15.88 9.43 14.95
N ASP A 197 -15.15 9.03 15.99
CA ASP A 197 -15.68 8.97 17.37
C ASP A 197 -15.01 10.02 18.27
N ALA A 198 -15.11 11.29 17.91
CA ALA A 198 -14.74 12.40 18.80
C ALA A 198 -15.56 13.69 18.57
N ASN A 199 -16.71 13.63 17.89
CA ASN A 199 -17.58 14.79 17.73
C ASN A 199 -19.08 14.45 17.75
N LYS A 200 -19.53 13.78 18.82
CA LYS A 200 -20.95 13.75 19.23
C LYS A 200 -21.06 13.77 20.76
N GLN A 201 -20.52 14.80 21.40
CA GLN A 201 -21.00 15.27 22.70
C GLN A 201 -21.07 16.80 22.65
N ALA A 202 -22.22 17.34 23.07
CA ALA A 202 -22.74 18.71 22.90
C ALA A 202 -23.43 18.95 21.53
N SER A 203 -24.74 18.78 21.39
CA SER A 203 -25.72 19.70 22.00
C SER A 203 -27.13 19.07 22.08
N THR A 204 -27.78 19.30 23.21
CA THR A 204 -29.08 18.76 23.66
C THR A 204 -30.29 19.58 23.16
N LYS A 205 -31.48 18.93 23.15
CA LYS A 205 -32.89 19.45 23.14
C LYS A 205 -33.57 19.44 21.75
N ASN A 206 -34.76 18.87 21.50
CA ASN A 206 -35.97 18.54 22.30
C ASN A 206 -36.79 17.39 21.64
N ALA A 207 -37.64 16.71 22.46
CA ALA A 207 -38.93 16.01 22.24
C ALA A 207 -39.09 15.04 21.03
N ASP A 208 -39.72 13.86 21.09
CA ASP A 208 -40.92 13.41 21.80
C ASP A 208 -41.01 11.86 21.82
N GLU A 209 -41.99 11.35 22.57
CA GLU A 209 -42.28 9.97 23.02
C GLU A 209 -42.31 8.78 22.02
N SER A 210 -41.96 7.58 22.54
CA SER A 210 -42.63 6.25 22.45
C SER A 210 -41.61 5.13 22.74
N ASP A 211 -41.61 4.54 23.94
CA ASP A 211 -42.36 3.33 24.34
C ASP A 211 -41.79 2.01 23.77
N SER A 212 -40.91 1.35 24.53
CA SER A 212 -41.09 -0.07 24.91
C SER A 212 -39.96 -0.55 25.84
N ASP A 213 -40.46 -1.15 26.93
CA ASP A 213 -39.89 -1.88 28.06
C ASP A 213 -38.84 -2.97 27.71
N VAL A 214 -37.84 -3.16 28.59
CA VAL A 214 -37.42 -4.48 29.12
C VAL A 214 -36.41 -4.29 30.27
N ASP A 215 -36.89 -4.34 31.50
CA ASP A 215 -36.06 -4.56 32.70
C ASP A 215 -35.41 -5.95 32.65
N LEU A 216 -34.07 -5.98 32.71
CA LEU A 216 -33.25 -7.19 32.62
C LEU A 216 -32.48 -7.40 33.93
N ASP A 217 -33.23 -7.44 35.03
CA ASP A 217 -32.73 -7.73 36.39
C ASP A 217 -33.22 -9.11 36.84
N ASP A 218 -32.94 -10.14 36.03
CA ASP A 218 -33.05 -11.54 36.47
C ASP A 218 -32.15 -12.47 35.64
N LEU A 219 -30.86 -12.53 35.98
CA LEU A 219 -29.99 -13.62 35.58
C LEU A 219 -29.25 -14.17 36.81
N GLU A 220 -29.82 -15.21 37.41
CA GLU A 220 -29.12 -16.04 38.39
C GLU A 220 -27.86 -16.69 37.78
N PRO A 221 -26.68 -16.61 38.44
CA PRO A 221 -25.46 -17.23 37.94
C PRO A 221 -25.50 -18.75 38.16
N THR A 222 -25.77 -19.51 37.11
CA THR A 222 -25.51 -20.96 37.09
C THR A 222 -24.02 -21.23 36.86
N MET A 223 -23.21 -21.08 37.92
CA MET A 223 -21.83 -21.56 37.92
C MET A 223 -21.83 -23.08 38.12
N ARG A 224 -21.67 -23.85 37.03
CA ARG A 224 -21.24 -25.25 37.11
C ARG A 224 -19.72 -25.29 37.05
N THR A 225 -19.10 -25.32 38.23
CA THR A 225 -17.66 -25.57 38.40
C THR A 225 -17.32 -27.00 37.95
N ALA A 226 -16.34 -27.16 37.07
CA ALA A 226 -15.76 -28.47 36.76
C ALA A 226 -14.61 -28.76 37.75
N THR A 227 -14.65 -29.94 38.37
CA THR A 227 -13.65 -30.41 39.34
C THR A 227 -12.51 -31.15 38.64
N ILE A 228 -11.27 -30.80 38.98
CA ILE A 228 -10.05 -31.50 38.55
C ILE A 228 -9.83 -32.72 39.46
N THR A 229 -9.57 -33.89 38.88
CA THR A 229 -9.20 -35.12 39.62
C THR A 229 -7.69 -35.36 39.62
N GLU A 230 -7.19 -35.89 40.74
CA GLU A 230 -5.76 -36.17 41.00
C GLU A 230 -5.20 -37.32 40.14
N ILE A 231 -3.89 -37.22 39.87
CA ILE A 231 -3.07 -38.27 39.28
C ILE A 231 -2.61 -39.19 40.43
N LYS A 232 -2.86 -40.50 40.31
CA LYS A 232 -2.38 -41.52 41.27
C LYS A 232 -0.89 -41.81 41.09
N ASP A 233 -0.24 -42.05 42.23
CA ASP A 233 1.20 -42.24 42.51
C ASP A 233 2.09 -42.82 41.41
#